data_AF-A0A2L2Z260-F1
#
_entry.id   AF-A0A2L2Z260-F1
#
_cell.length_a   1.000
_cell.length_b   1.000
_cell.length_c   1.000
_cell.angle_alpha   90.00
_cell.angle_beta   90.00
_cell.angle_gamma   90.00
#
_symmetry.space_group_name_H-M   'P 1'
#
loop_
_entity.id
_entity.type
_entity.pdbx_description
1 polymer ?
#
loop_
_entity_poly.entity_id
_entity_poly.type
_entity_poly.pdbx_seq_one_letter_code
_entity_poly.pdbx_strand_id
1 'polypeptide(L)' 'HKVDLTDDVPVRQKHYKTAHHLKGELDRQINELLDHNIIKKSTSPYAAPVILVKKE' A
#
# COMPACT_ATOMS: atom_id res chain seq x y z
N HIS A 1 7.79 -21.55 0.71
CA HIS A 1 8.46 -20.75 1.75
C HIS A 1 7.39 -20.22 2.71
N LYS A 2 7.58 -20.33 4.03
CA LYS A 2 6.64 -19.87 5.05
C LYS A 2 7.34 -18.81 5.90
N VAL A 3 6.64 -17.71 6.19
CA VAL A 3 7.11 -16.64 7.09
C VAL A 3 6.20 -16.65 8.30
N ASP A 4 6.77 -16.83 9.49
CA ASP A 4 6.03 -16.86 10.75
C ASP A 4 6.01 -15.45 11.39
N LEU A 5 4.86 -15.05 11.95
CA LEU A 5 4.70 -13.80 12.68
C LEU A 5 5.14 -13.96 14.14
N THR A 6 5.51 -12.86 14.80
CA THR A 6 5.83 -12.87 16.25
C THR A 6 4.58 -12.99 17.12
N ASP A 7 3.47 -12.42 16.68
CA ASP A 7 2.17 -12.41 17.36
C ASP A 7 1.02 -12.18 16.35
N ASP A 8 -0.21 -12.39 16.82
CA ASP A 8 -1.44 -12.21 16.03
C ASP A 8 -2.02 -10.79 16.14
N VAL A 9 -1.27 -9.82 16.68
CA VAL A 9 -1.75 -8.44 16.84
C VAL A 9 -1.59 -7.69 15.51
N PRO A 10 -2.68 -7.15 14.92
CA PRO A 10 -2.56 -6.47 13.64
C PRO A 10 -1.77 -5.16 13.73
N VAL A 11 -0.73 -5.03 12.92
CA VAL A 11 -0.07 -3.74 12.70
C VAL A 11 -0.98 -2.88 11.82
N ARG A 12 -1.56 -1.83 12.41
CA ARG A 12 -2.46 -0.90 11.72
C ARG A 12 -2.00 0.54 11.91
N GLN A 13 -1.50 1.12 10.83
CA GLN A 13 -1.07 2.52 10.78
C GLN A 13 -2.05 3.36 9.95
N LYS A 14 -2.21 4.63 10.34
CA LYS A 14 -3.09 5.57 9.64
C LYS A 14 -2.45 6.00 8.32
N HIS A 15 -3.25 6.04 7.25
CA HIS A 15 -2.83 6.53 5.94
C HIS A 15 -2.31 7.98 6.01
N TYR A 16 -1.25 8.29 5.27
CA TYR A 16 -0.78 9.66 5.11
C TYR A 16 -1.71 10.47 4.19
N LYS A 17 -1.80 11.78 4.45
CA LYS A 17 -2.51 12.69 3.56
C LYS A 17 -1.70 12.85 2.28
N THR A 18 -2.31 12.52 1.15
CA THR A 18 -1.72 12.72 -0.18
C THR A 18 -2.12 14.10 -0.70
N ALA A 19 -1.16 14.87 -1.20
CA ALA A 19 -1.45 16.15 -1.84
C ALA A 19 -2.28 15.93 -3.12
N HIS A 20 -3.23 16.83 -3.41
CA HIS A 20 -4.18 16.65 -4.53
C HIS A 20 -3.49 16.41 -5.89
N HIS A 21 -2.39 17.10 -6.15
CA HIS A 21 -1.64 16.96 -7.40
C HIS A 21 -0.94 15.59 -7.56
N LEU A 22 -0.72 14.85 -6.47
CA LEU A 22 -0.09 13.52 -6.50
C LEU A 22 -1.09 12.37 -6.59
N LYS A 23 -2.38 12.64 -6.37
CA LYS A 23 -3.42 11.60 -6.34
C LYS A 23 -3.51 10.84 -7.68
N GLY A 24 -3.43 11.56 -8.80
CA GLY A 24 -3.50 10.94 -10.13
C GLY A 24 -2.35 9.95 -10.39
N GLU A 25 -1.14 10.29 -9.94
CA GLU A 25 0.02 9.41 -10.09
C GLU A 25 -0.05 8.19 -9.17
N LEU A 26 -0.54 8.38 -7.94
CA LEU A 26 -0.78 7.29 -7.00
C LEU A 26 -1.81 6.29 -7.56
N ASP A 27 -2.93 6.78 -8.10
CA ASP A 27 -3.97 5.93 -8.70
C ASP A 27 -3.43 5.18 -9.94
N ARG A 28 -2.60 5.84 -10.78
CA ARG A 28 -1.96 5.21 -11.94
C ARG A 28 -1.06 4.04 -11.53
N GLN A 29 -0.14 4.25 -10.58
CA GLN A 29 0.78 3.21 -10.14
C GLN A 29 0.05 2.05 -9.45
N ILE A 30 -0.98 2.33 -8.65
CA ILE A 30 -1.79 1.28 -8.01
C ILE A 30 -2.46 0.39 -9.06
N ASN A 31 -3.06 0.99 -10.09
CA ASN A 31 -3.70 0.23 -11.17
C ASN A 31 -2.68 -0.61 -11.95
N GLU A 32 -1.51 -0.07 -12.29
CA GLU A 32 -0.45 -0.84 -12.95
C GLU A 32 0.00 -2.06 -12.11
N LEU A 33 0.15 -1.90 -10.80
CA LEU A 33 0.51 -3.01 -9.91
C LEU A 33 -0.62 -4.04 -9.77
N LEU A 34 -1.88 -3.62 -9.82
CA LEU A 34 -3.04 -4.51 -9.84
C LEU A 34 -3.10 -5.30 -11.15
N ASP A 35 -2.93 -4.63 -12.29
CA ASP A 35 -2.97 -5.24 -13.62
C ASP A 35 -1.84 -6.26 -13.81
N HIS A 36 -0.65 -5.95 -13.27
CA HIS A 36 0.49 -6.88 -13.25
C HIS A 36 0.35 -8.01 -12.22
N ASN A 37 -0.75 -8.07 -11.46
CA ASN A 37 -0.99 -9.03 -10.37
C ASN A 37 0.11 -9.04 -9.28
N ILE A 38 0.78 -7.90 -9.06
CA ILE A 38 1.77 -7.73 -8.00
C ILE A 38 1.08 -7.49 -6.65
N ILE A 39 -0.03 -6.75 -6.66
CA ILE A 39 -0.86 -6.48 -5.49
C ILE A 39 -2.31 -6.92 -5.70
N LYS A 40 -3.09 -7.01 -4.62
CA LYS A 40 -4.53 -7.30 -4.66
C LYS A 40 -5.29 -6.50 -3.62
N LYS A 41 -6.58 -6.27 -3.88
CA LYS A 41 -7.49 -5.70 -2.88
C LYS A 41 -7.59 -6.64 -1.68
N SER A 42 -7.60 -6.06 -0.48
CA SER A 42 -7.61 -6.78 0.79
C SER A 42 -8.56 -6.11 1.77
N THR A 43 -9.22 -6.92 2.60
CA THR A 43 -10.07 -6.48 3.72
C THR A 43 -9.45 -6.86 5.07
N SER A 44 -8.15 -7.14 5.08
CA SER A 44 -7.38 -7.54 6.25
C SER A 44 -7.34 -6.43 7.32
N PRO A 45 -7.25 -6.78 8.62
CA PRO A 45 -7.09 -5.79 9.69
C PRO A 45 -5.70 -5.11 9.72
N TYR A 46 -4.74 -5.60 8.92
CA TYR A 46 -3.39 -5.04 8.81
C TYR A 46 -3.36 -3.90 7.79
N ALA A 47 -2.66 -2.80 8.11
CA ALA A 47 -2.50 -1.67 7.21
C ALA A 47 -1.18 -0.93 7.43
N ALA A 48 -0.45 -0.69 6.35
CA ALA A 48 0.74 0.16 6.30
C ALA A 48 0.47 1.36 5.36
N PRO A 49 0.95 2.58 5.69
CA PRO A 49 0.72 3.76 4.88
C PRO A 49 1.63 3.75 3.64
N VAL A 50 1.16 4.39 2.57
CA VAL A 50 1.93 4.57 1.33
C VAL A 50 2.35 6.03 1.19
N ILE A 51 3.51 6.27 0.60
CA ILE A 51 4.04 7.59 0.26
C ILE A 51 4.59 7.58 -1.16
N LEU A 52 4.42 8.69 -1.88
CA LEU A 52 5.02 8.89 -3.20
C LEU A 52 6.34 9.65 -3.04
N VAL A 53 7.39 9.14 -3.67
CA VAL A 53 8.72 9.76 -3.69
C VAL A 53 9.13 9.97 -5.14
N LYS A 54 9.69 11.15 -5.45
CA LYS A 54 10.23 11.44 -6.77
C LYS A 54 11.53 10.65 -6.95
N LYS A 55 11.68 9.98 -8.10
CA LYS A 55 12.96 9.40 -8.49
C LYS A 55 13.87 10.51 -8.98
N GLU A 56 15.11 10.52 -8.48
CA GLU A 56 16.21 11.31 -9.03
C GLU A 56 16.71 10.69 -10.35
#